data_AF-A0A7J9SJV3-F1
#
_entry.id   AF-A0A7J9SJV3-F1
#
_cell.length_a   1.000
_cell.length_b   1.000
_cell.length_c   1.000
_cell.angle_alpha   90.00
_cell.angle_beta   90.00
_cell.angle_gamma   90.00
#
_symmetry.space_group_name_H-M   'P 1'
#
loop_
_entity.id
_entity.type
_entity.pdbx_description
1 polymer ?
#
loop_
_entity_poly.entity_id
_entity_poly.type
_entity_poly.pdbx_seq_one_letter_code
_entity_poly.pdbx_strand_id
1 'polypeptide(L)'
;MSGQQADSTSDAEQDGSAPADSDPTDDTPDASPLQIALPDGSASVSDAIVTHREMLREPQDHGLATDQEITHLSEAMESLSADIQETTQQHDESRSRIEDLEDRVEAQQERIGEYEELVEAQQQQIDELQSMVSSLAGILGTDTEWQTFDDDA
;
A
#
# COMPACT_ATOMS: atom_id res chain seq x y z
N MET A 1 46.46 -24.48 13.77
CA MET A 1 47.31 -25.66 13.49
C MET A 1 47.07 -26.66 14.61
N SER A 2 46.83 -27.94 14.28
CA SER A 2 46.42 -29.04 15.21
C SER A 2 45.02 -28.84 15.82
N GLY A 3 44.13 -29.83 16.03
CA GLY A 3 44.03 -31.28 15.76
C GLY A 3 42.81 -31.82 16.59
N GLN A 4 42.15 -32.97 16.37
CA GLN A 4 42.24 -34.07 15.39
C GLN A 4 40.85 -34.76 15.26
N GLN A 5 40.67 -35.74 14.36
CA GLN A 5 39.41 -36.49 14.13
C GLN A 5 39.11 -37.60 15.15
N ALA A 6 37.81 -37.92 15.34
CA ALA A 6 37.17 -39.26 15.29
C ALA A 6 35.74 -39.14 15.85
N ASP A 7 34.69 -39.35 15.07
CA ASP A 7 34.06 -40.66 14.80
C ASP A 7 33.70 -41.47 16.06
N SER A 8 32.39 -41.66 16.26
CA SER A 8 31.83 -42.60 17.24
C SER A 8 30.80 -43.46 16.53
N THR A 9 31.31 -44.50 15.85
CA THR A 9 30.50 -45.63 15.44
C THR A 9 30.21 -46.50 16.66
N SER A 10 28.97 -46.97 16.77
CA SER A 10 28.62 -48.07 17.67
C SER A 10 27.56 -48.90 16.97
N ASP A 11 28.09 -49.73 16.08
CA ASP A 11 27.43 -50.87 15.47
C ASP A 11 27.08 -51.88 16.58
N ALA A 12 25.85 -52.42 16.53
CA ALA A 12 25.43 -53.58 17.30
C ALA A 12 24.38 -54.33 16.46
N GLU A 13 24.83 -55.44 15.87
CA GLU A 13 24.10 -56.19 14.85
C GLU A 13 22.93 -57.06 15.38
N GLN A 14 22.04 -57.45 14.44
CA GLN A 14 21.41 -58.79 14.34
C GLN A 14 20.47 -59.26 15.48
N ASP A 15 19.54 -60.20 15.29
CA ASP A 15 18.89 -60.87 14.14
C ASP A 15 17.59 -61.45 14.76
N GLY A 16 16.38 -61.24 14.23
CA GLY A 16 15.80 -62.01 13.13
C GLY A 16 14.62 -62.84 13.61
N SER A 17 13.48 -62.83 12.91
CA SER A 17 12.48 -63.93 12.82
C SER A 17 11.24 -63.56 12.01
N ALA A 18 11.20 -64.10 10.78
CA ALA A 18 10.03 -64.50 9.97
C ALA A 18 8.87 -63.50 9.65
N PRO A 19 8.36 -63.52 8.39
CA PRO A 19 7.15 -62.80 8.03
C PRO A 19 5.91 -63.52 8.58
N ALA A 20 5.17 -62.86 9.46
CA ALA A 20 3.82 -63.31 9.81
C ALA A 20 2.87 -62.91 8.68
N ASP A 21 2.23 -63.92 8.10
CA ASP A 21 1.21 -63.85 7.06
C ASP A 21 0.01 -63.03 7.58
N SER A 22 0.04 -61.72 7.37
CA SER A 22 -1.07 -60.81 7.68
C SER A 22 -2.03 -60.83 6.50
N ASP A 23 -2.92 -61.82 6.54
CA ASP A 23 -4.17 -61.88 5.76
C ASP A 23 -4.77 -60.46 5.67
N PRO A 24 -5.07 -59.92 4.47
CA PRO A 24 -5.73 -58.63 4.35
C PRO A 24 -7.17 -58.78 4.82
N THR A 25 -7.36 -58.80 6.14
CA THR A 25 -8.65 -58.62 6.77
C THR A 25 -9.25 -57.35 6.20
N ASP A 26 -10.36 -57.54 5.51
CA ASP A 26 -11.18 -56.52 4.90
C ASP A 26 -11.79 -55.66 6.01
N ASP A 27 -10.95 -54.78 6.59
CA ASP A 27 -11.35 -53.63 7.40
C ASP A 27 -12.01 -52.60 6.47
N THR A 28 -13.11 -53.02 5.83
CA THR A 28 -14.13 -52.10 5.35
C THR A 28 -14.62 -51.38 6.60
N PRO A 29 -14.34 -50.06 6.76
CA PRO A 29 -14.74 -49.36 7.97
C PRO A 29 -16.26 -49.43 8.09
N ASP A 30 -16.74 -49.96 9.21
CA ASP A 30 -18.15 -50.30 9.45
C ASP A 30 -19.03 -49.06 9.22
N ALA A 31 -19.57 -48.98 8.00
CA ALA A 31 -19.99 -47.74 7.39
C ALA A 31 -21.36 -47.36 7.92
N SER A 32 -21.35 -46.74 9.10
CA SER A 32 -22.50 -46.08 9.72
C SER A 32 -23.24 -45.29 8.63
N PRO A 33 -24.50 -45.63 8.31
CA PRO A 33 -25.15 -45.15 7.10
C PRO A 33 -25.23 -43.63 7.11
N LEU A 34 -24.80 -43.01 6.01
CA LEU A 34 -24.72 -41.55 5.87
C LEU A 34 -26.09 -40.92 6.16
N GLN A 35 -26.23 -40.28 7.33
CA GLN A 35 -27.44 -39.58 7.74
C GLN A 35 -27.47 -38.21 7.04
N ILE A 36 -27.93 -38.21 5.79
CA ILE A 36 -28.16 -36.98 5.02
C ILE A 36 -29.44 -36.33 5.56
N ALA A 37 -29.31 -35.15 6.16
CA ALA A 37 -30.46 -34.34 6.54
C ALA A 37 -31.22 -33.90 5.28
N LEU A 38 -32.54 -34.08 5.29
CA LEU A 38 -33.40 -33.64 4.20
C LEU A 38 -33.56 -32.12 4.24
N PRO A 39 -33.45 -31.41 3.10
CA PRO A 39 -33.76 -29.98 3.04
C PRO A 39 -35.27 -29.76 3.27
N ASP A 40 -35.61 -28.60 3.82
CA ASP A 40 -37.00 -28.23 4.14
C ASP A 40 -37.89 -28.32 2.90
N GLY A 41 -38.93 -29.15 2.98
CA GLY A 41 -39.89 -29.40 1.89
C GLY A 41 -39.71 -30.71 1.12
N SER A 42 -38.56 -31.40 1.20
CA SER A 42 -38.36 -32.69 0.52
C SER A 42 -38.93 -33.88 1.31
N ALA A 43 -39.76 -34.70 0.67
CA ALA A 43 -40.41 -35.85 1.33
C ALA A 43 -39.54 -37.13 1.38
N SER A 44 -38.46 -37.18 0.60
CA SER A 44 -37.55 -38.34 0.50
C SER A 44 -36.17 -37.91 0.00
N VAL A 45 -35.14 -38.71 0.25
CA VAL A 45 -33.77 -38.44 -0.25
C VAL A 45 -33.75 -38.47 -1.79
N SER A 46 -34.53 -39.37 -2.40
CA SER A 46 -34.68 -39.43 -3.86
C SER A 46 -35.32 -38.17 -4.44
N ASP A 47 -36.25 -37.57 -3.70
CA ASP A 47 -36.96 -36.32 -4.07
C ASP A 47 -35.96 -35.15 -4.04
N ALA A 48 -35.24 -34.98 -2.93
CA ALA A 48 -34.18 -33.98 -2.79
C ALA A 48 -33.08 -34.11 -3.88
N ILE A 49 -32.68 -35.34 -4.24
CA ILE A 49 -31.70 -35.58 -5.31
C ILE A 49 -32.27 -35.19 -6.69
N VAL A 50 -33.55 -35.46 -6.96
CA VAL A 50 -34.20 -35.06 -8.22
C VAL A 50 -34.30 -33.55 -8.31
N THR A 51 -34.82 -32.87 -7.28
CA THR A 51 -34.90 -31.39 -7.24
C THR A 51 -33.52 -30.76 -7.36
N HIS A 52 -32.50 -31.26 -6.67
CA HIS A 52 -31.13 -30.73 -6.80
C HIS A 52 -30.56 -30.93 -8.21
N ARG A 53 -30.84 -32.06 -8.86
CA ARG A 53 -30.41 -32.32 -10.24
C ARG A 53 -31.18 -31.49 -11.28
N GLU A 54 -32.40 -31.09 -10.97
CA GLU A 54 -33.20 -30.14 -11.75
C GLU A 54 -32.61 -28.73 -11.63
N MET A 55 -32.35 -28.26 -10.40
CA MET A 55 -31.65 -26.99 -10.13
C MET A 55 -30.28 -26.89 -10.82
N LEU A 56 -29.52 -27.98 -10.90
CA LEU A 56 -28.22 -28.00 -11.61
C LEU A 56 -28.34 -28.08 -13.14
N ARG A 57 -29.53 -28.35 -13.70
CA ARG A 57 -29.76 -28.31 -15.15
C ARG A 57 -30.25 -26.95 -15.63
N GLU A 58 -31.08 -26.30 -14.82
CA GLU A 58 -31.72 -25.02 -15.11
C GLU A 58 -31.33 -23.98 -14.03
N PRO A 59 -30.02 -23.70 -13.84
CA PRO A 59 -29.55 -22.87 -12.73
C PRO A 59 -30.17 -21.47 -12.73
N GLN A 60 -30.34 -20.87 -13.92
CA GLN A 60 -30.95 -19.54 -14.06
C GLN A 60 -32.41 -19.48 -13.56
N ASP A 61 -33.19 -20.55 -13.72
CA ASP A 61 -34.60 -20.62 -13.32
C ASP A 61 -34.77 -20.85 -11.81
N HIS A 62 -33.71 -21.29 -11.14
CA HIS A 62 -33.61 -21.50 -9.70
C HIS A 62 -32.75 -20.45 -8.98
N GLY A 63 -32.36 -19.37 -9.66
CA GLY A 63 -31.58 -18.27 -9.08
C GLY A 63 -30.15 -18.64 -8.68
N LEU A 64 -29.60 -19.71 -9.27
CA LEU A 64 -28.19 -20.07 -9.15
C LEU A 64 -27.38 -19.33 -10.22
N ALA A 65 -26.21 -18.83 -9.85
CA ALA A 65 -25.29 -18.18 -10.79
C ALA A 65 -24.84 -19.17 -11.87
N THR A 66 -24.96 -18.75 -13.13
CA THR A 66 -24.47 -19.49 -14.30
C THR A 66 -22.95 -19.32 -14.47
N ASP A 67 -22.30 -20.25 -15.16
CA ASP A 67 -20.86 -20.14 -15.50
C ASP A 67 -20.53 -18.84 -16.27
N GLN A 68 -21.48 -18.34 -17.06
CA GLN A 68 -21.35 -17.08 -17.80
C GLN A 68 -21.36 -15.87 -16.86
N GLU A 69 -22.24 -15.84 -15.85
CA GLU A 69 -22.26 -14.78 -14.83
C GLU A 69 -21.03 -14.84 -13.94
N ILE A 70 -20.54 -16.03 -13.60
CA ILE A 70 -19.30 -16.22 -12.84
C ILE A 70 -18.09 -15.70 -13.64
N THR A 71 -18.01 -16.02 -14.94
CA THR A 71 -16.96 -15.48 -15.82
C THR A 71 -17.03 -13.96 -15.91
N HIS A 72 -18.21 -13.38 -16.20
CA HIS A 72 -18.39 -11.94 -16.32
C HIS A 72 -18.08 -11.20 -15.00
N LEU A 73 -18.46 -11.76 -13.85
CA LEU A 73 -18.11 -11.19 -12.54
C LEU A 73 -16.60 -11.26 -12.28
N SER A 74 -15.94 -12.33 -12.72
CA SER A 74 -14.48 -12.48 -12.61
C SER A 74 -13.74 -11.45 -13.47
N GLU A 75 -14.15 -11.26 -14.72
CA GLU A 75 -13.63 -10.23 -15.63
C GLU A 75 -13.85 -8.82 -15.07
N ALA A 76 -15.04 -8.53 -14.54
CA ALA A 76 -15.34 -7.24 -13.90
C ALA A 76 -14.51 -7.00 -12.63
N MET A 77 -14.23 -8.05 -11.85
CA MET A 77 -13.37 -7.97 -10.66
C MET A 77 -11.89 -7.78 -11.04
N GLU A 78 -11.41 -8.42 -12.12
CA GLU A 78 -10.07 -8.20 -12.65
C GLU A 78 -9.89 -6.76 -13.18
N SER A 79 -10.86 -6.26 -13.97
CA SER A 79 -10.89 -4.87 -14.42
C SER A 79 -10.86 -3.89 -13.26
N LEU A 80 -11.72 -4.07 -12.26
CA LEU A 80 -11.77 -3.21 -11.08
C LEU A 80 -10.46 -3.27 -10.27
N SER A 81 -9.80 -4.44 -10.20
CA SER A 81 -8.49 -4.57 -9.56
C SER A 81 -7.41 -3.80 -10.31
N ALA A 82 -7.44 -3.78 -11.65
CA ALA A 82 -6.54 -2.99 -12.47
C ALA A 82 -6.79 -1.49 -12.28
N ASP A 83 -8.05 -1.05 -12.30
CA ASP A 83 -8.45 0.35 -12.09
C ASP A 83 -8.01 0.87 -10.70
N ILE A 84 -8.14 0.03 -9.66
CA ILE A 84 -7.66 0.35 -8.29
C ILE A 84 -6.14 0.48 -8.26
N GLN A 85 -5.41 -0.41 -8.95
CA GLN A 85 -3.95 -0.34 -9.02
C GLN A 85 -3.47 0.91 -9.76
N GLU A 86 -4.08 1.25 -10.90
CA GLU A 86 -3.79 2.49 -11.62
C GLU A 86 -4.09 3.73 -10.76
N THR A 87 -5.28 3.77 -10.15
CA THR A 87 -5.69 4.89 -9.28
C THR A 87 -4.73 5.07 -8.10
N THR A 88 -4.25 3.97 -7.51
CA THR A 88 -3.26 3.99 -6.42
C THR A 88 -1.93 4.55 -6.91
N GLN A 89 -1.46 4.13 -8.09
CA GLN A 89 -0.23 4.63 -8.68
C GLN A 89 -0.31 6.13 -9.03
N GLN A 90 -1.44 6.60 -9.58
CA GLN A 90 -1.69 8.02 -9.85
C GLN A 90 -1.77 8.85 -8.56
N HIS A 91 -2.34 8.28 -7.49
CA HIS A 91 -2.40 8.90 -6.17
C HIS A 91 -0.99 9.07 -5.58
N ASP A 92 -0.16 8.03 -5.61
CA ASP A 92 1.20 8.07 -5.06
C ASP A 92 2.11 9.00 -5.86
N GLU A 93 1.98 9.05 -7.19
CA GLU A 93 2.66 10.06 -8.01
C GLU A 93 2.19 11.48 -7.68
N SER A 94 0.88 11.70 -7.52
CA SER A 94 0.31 13.00 -7.15
C SER A 94 0.78 13.45 -5.77
N ARG A 95 0.88 12.53 -4.82
CA ARG A 95 1.43 12.77 -3.49
C ARG A 95 2.91 13.19 -3.56
N SER A 96 3.74 12.45 -4.29
CA SER A 96 5.16 12.80 -4.46
C SER A 96 5.36 14.18 -5.12
N ARG A 97 4.46 14.58 -6.04
CA ARG A 97 4.46 15.93 -6.63
C ARG A 97 4.02 17.02 -5.64
N ILE A 98 3.15 16.71 -4.68
CA ILE A 98 2.79 17.64 -3.60
C ILE A 98 3.99 17.84 -2.68
N GLU A 99 4.66 16.74 -2.28
CA GLU A 99 5.85 16.77 -1.43
C GLU A 99 6.98 17.62 -2.09
N ASP A 100 7.27 17.47 -3.39
CA ASP A 100 8.21 18.36 -4.14
C ASP A 100 7.79 19.84 -4.13
N LEU A 101 6.49 20.12 -4.24
CA LEU A 101 5.99 21.49 -4.23
C LEU A 101 6.05 22.13 -2.84
N GLU A 102 5.83 21.35 -1.78
CA GLU A 102 5.96 21.79 -0.39
C GLU A 102 7.43 22.14 -0.07
N ASP A 103 8.37 21.24 -0.37
CA ASP A 103 9.83 21.49 -0.23
C ASP A 103 10.27 22.77 -0.96
N ARG A 104 9.75 22.98 -2.17
CA ARG A 104 10.06 24.17 -2.99
C ARG A 104 9.44 25.46 -2.48
N VAL A 105 8.30 25.37 -1.79
CA VAL A 105 7.66 26.52 -1.14
C VAL A 105 8.43 26.90 0.13
N GLU A 106 8.86 25.93 0.93
CA GLU A 106 9.71 26.17 2.11
C GLU A 106 11.04 26.84 1.71
N ALA A 107 11.74 26.29 0.71
CA ALA A 107 12.98 26.88 0.18
C ALA A 107 12.77 28.27 -0.48
N GLN A 108 11.55 28.61 -0.92
CA GLN A 108 11.24 29.98 -1.37
C GLN A 108 10.98 30.93 -0.19
N GLN A 109 10.36 30.45 0.88
CA GLN A 109 10.10 31.24 2.08
C GLN A 109 11.40 31.59 2.82
N GLU A 110 12.34 30.64 2.96
CA GLU A 110 13.68 30.93 3.51
C GLU A 110 14.38 32.04 2.71
N ARG A 111 14.39 31.92 1.38
CA ARG A 111 15.00 32.93 0.49
C ARG A 111 14.31 34.29 0.54
N ILE A 112 13.00 34.34 0.79
CA ILE A 112 12.29 35.62 1.00
C ILE A 112 12.79 36.26 2.30
N GLY A 113 12.90 35.49 3.39
CA GLY A 113 13.47 35.97 4.66
C GLY A 113 14.90 36.50 4.50
N GLU A 114 15.77 35.78 3.78
CA GLU A 114 17.13 36.26 3.47
C GLU A 114 17.14 37.60 2.70
N TYR A 115 16.19 37.80 1.77
CA TYR A 115 16.07 39.08 1.05
C TYR A 115 15.49 40.19 1.92
N GLU A 116 14.54 39.89 2.81
CA GLU A 116 13.98 40.85 3.77
C GLU A 116 15.05 41.34 4.75
N GLU A 117 15.84 40.44 5.34
CA GLU A 117 16.99 40.80 6.19
C GLU A 117 18.03 41.64 5.44
N LEU A 118 18.32 41.29 4.18
CA LEU A 118 19.26 42.04 3.34
C LEU A 118 18.74 43.46 3.02
N VAL A 119 17.44 43.62 2.77
CA VAL A 119 16.81 44.92 2.53
C VAL A 119 16.82 45.77 3.79
N GLU A 120 16.50 45.22 4.96
CA GLU A 120 16.57 45.94 6.24
C GLU A 120 18.00 46.44 6.51
N ALA A 121 19.01 45.56 6.33
CA ALA A 121 20.42 45.92 6.48
C ALA A 121 20.87 47.02 5.49
N GLN A 122 20.39 46.99 4.25
CA GLN A 122 20.67 48.04 3.25
C GLN A 122 19.99 49.36 3.60
N GLN A 123 18.74 49.33 4.06
CA GLN A 123 18.03 50.54 4.49
C GLN A 123 18.75 51.22 5.65
N GLN A 124 19.18 50.45 6.65
CA GLN A 124 19.94 50.99 7.79
C GLN A 124 21.28 51.62 7.36
N GLN A 125 21.98 51.03 6.38
CA GLN A 125 23.21 51.63 5.80
C GLN A 125 22.91 52.92 5.04
N ILE A 126 21.78 52.97 4.30
CA ILE A 126 21.34 54.18 3.60
C ILE A 126 21.04 55.29 4.62
N ASP A 127 20.31 55.00 5.68
CA ASP A 127 19.97 55.97 6.74
C ASP A 127 21.24 56.53 7.43
N GLU A 128 22.23 55.67 7.72
CA GLU A 128 23.52 56.10 8.29
C GLU A 128 24.30 57.00 7.31
N LEU A 129 24.36 56.63 6.02
CA LEU A 129 24.99 57.43 4.98
C LEU A 129 24.29 58.78 4.78
N GLN A 130 22.95 58.80 4.75
CA GLN A 130 22.16 60.04 4.65
C GLN A 130 22.41 60.95 5.85
N SER A 131 22.48 60.40 7.07
CA SER A 131 22.82 61.14 8.28
C SER A 131 24.21 61.76 8.22
N MET A 132 25.23 60.99 7.81
CA MET A 132 26.60 61.49 7.63
C MET A 132 26.70 62.58 6.57
N VAL A 133 26.03 62.41 5.42
CA VAL A 133 26.00 63.42 4.34
C VAL A 133 25.28 64.68 4.79
N SER A 134 24.14 64.57 5.47
CA SER A 134 23.38 65.73 5.99
C SER A 134 24.18 66.49 7.05
N SER A 135 24.93 65.78 7.90
CA SER A 135 25.87 66.38 8.86
C SER A 135 27.00 67.16 8.16
N LEU A 136 27.62 66.57 7.13
CA LEU A 136 28.65 67.22 6.34
C LEU A 136 28.11 68.44 5.57
N ALA A 137 26.91 68.34 5.01
CA ALA A 137 26.22 69.42 4.31
C ALA A 137 25.94 70.60 5.26
N GLY A 138 25.47 70.33 6.48
CA GLY A 138 25.31 71.33 7.53
C GLY A 138 26.62 72.00 7.97
N ILE A 139 27.74 71.29 7.98
CA ILE A 139 29.08 71.86 8.23
C ILE A 139 29.52 72.77 7.07
N LEU A 140 29.21 72.39 5.82
CA LEU A 140 29.59 73.14 4.62
C LEU A 140 28.64 74.30 4.29
N GLY A 141 27.48 74.40 4.96
CA GLY A 141 26.46 75.40 4.68
C GLY A 141 25.73 75.18 3.35
N THR A 142 25.62 73.91 2.94
CA THR A 142 24.92 73.47 1.71
C THR A 142 23.71 72.62 2.08
N ASP A 143 22.60 72.76 1.38
CA ASP A 143 21.43 71.93 1.58
C ASP A 143 21.53 70.59 0.82
N THR A 144 20.89 69.54 1.37
CA THR A 144 20.77 68.21 0.75
C THR A 144 19.31 67.76 0.77
N GLU A 145 18.78 67.41 -0.40
CA GLU A 145 17.43 66.90 -0.59
C GLU A 145 17.52 65.41 -0.96
N TRP A 146 16.77 64.57 -0.25
CA TRP A 146 16.70 63.12 -0.48
C TRP A 146 15.35 62.79 -1.11
N GLN A 147 15.38 62.05 -2.22
CA GLN A 147 14.18 61.60 -2.92
C GLN A 147 14.16 60.07 -2.87
N THR A 148 13.17 59.51 -2.19
CA THR A 148 12.90 58.05 -2.15
C THR A 148 11.96 57.69 -3.29
N PHE A 149 11.92 56.40 -3.66
CA PHE A 149 11.08 55.91 -4.76
C PHE A 149 9.67 55.47 -4.31
N ASP A 150 9.37 55.54 -3.02
CA ASP A 150 8.10 55.10 -2.43
C ASP A 150 6.98 56.17 -2.46
N ASP A 151 7.28 57.43 -2.79
CA ASP A 151 6.32 58.55 -2.79
C ASP A 151 5.31 58.55 -3.98
N ASP A 152 5.41 57.59 -4.91
CA ASP A 152 4.63 57.51 -6.17
C ASP A 152 3.74 56.23 -6.30
N ALA A 153 3.45 55.53 -5.19
CA ALA A 153 2.71 54.25 -5.16
C ALA A 153 1.24 54.35 -4.65
#